data_AF-A0A183F7B6-F1
#
_entry.id   AF-A0A183F7B6-F1
#
_cell.length_a   1.000
_cell.length_b   1.000
_cell.length_c   1.000
_cell.angle_alpha   90.00
_cell.angle_beta   90.00
_cell.angle_gamma   90.00
#
_symmetry.space_group_name_H-M   'P 1'
#
loop_
_entity.id
_entity.type
_entity.pdbx_description
1 polymer ?
#
loop_
_entity_poly.entity_id
_entity_poly.type
_entity_poly.pdbx_seq_one_letter_code
_entity_poly.pdbx_strand_id
1 'polypeptide(L)'
;MVITIEPGCYFIDTLLDAAFKDPNLAKFLVKSEIDKYRGQGGVRIEDDVIIWEKGNENMSDVPRTIEEIESFMANGKFDDCTVQKSISDHLAKH
;
A
#
# COMPACT_ATOMS: atom_id res chain seq x y z
N MET A 1 -0.63 7.91 -20.79
CA MET A 1 -1.56 8.17 -19.65
C MET A 1 -0.78 7.94 -18.37
N VAL A 2 -1.09 8.66 -17.29
CA VAL A 2 -0.48 8.42 -15.96
C VAL A 2 -1.63 8.15 -15.00
N ILE A 3 -1.55 7.07 -14.22
CA ILE A 3 -2.59 6.64 -13.26
C ILE A 3 -1.97 6.19 -11.94
N THR A 4 -2.76 6.19 -10.88
CA THR A 4 -2.44 5.53 -9.62
C THR A 4 -2.90 4.07 -9.65
N ILE A 5 -2.09 3.18 -9.07
CA ILE A 5 -2.48 1.81 -8.73
C ILE A 5 -2.45 1.70 -7.21
N GLU A 6 -3.62 1.75 -6.57
CA GLU A 6 -3.74 2.01 -5.14
C GLU A 6 -4.64 1.04 -4.35
N PRO A 7 -4.47 -0.29 -4.45
CA PRO A 7 -5.27 -1.24 -3.68
C PRO A 7 -5.16 -0.99 -2.18
N GLY A 8 -6.31 -1.08 -1.48
CA GLY A 8 -6.36 -0.93 -0.04
C GLY A 8 -7.37 -1.86 0.63
N CYS A 9 -7.08 -2.20 1.88
CA CYS A 9 -7.92 -3.04 2.74
C CYS A 9 -8.08 -2.37 4.11
N TYR A 10 -9.32 -2.22 4.56
CA TYR A 10 -9.66 -1.41 5.73
C TYR A 10 -10.75 -2.08 6.56
N PHE A 11 -10.66 -1.92 7.88
CA PHE A 11 -11.68 -2.35 8.82
C PHE A 11 -12.51 -1.14 9.27
N ILE A 12 -13.44 -0.71 8.40
CA ILE A 12 -14.28 0.48 8.61
C ILE A 12 -15.58 0.08 9.30
N ASP A 13 -15.79 0.56 10.53
CA ASP A 13 -16.88 0.11 11.39
C ASP A 13 -18.26 0.29 10.74
N THR A 14 -18.53 1.44 10.13
CA THR A 14 -19.83 1.72 9.50
C THR A 14 -20.15 0.78 8.34
N LEU A 15 -19.14 0.36 7.56
CA LEU A 15 -19.30 -0.58 6.45
C LEU A 15 -19.44 -2.02 6.94
N LEU A 16 -18.61 -2.42 7.91
CA LEU A 16 -18.68 -3.75 8.51
C LEU A 16 -20.02 -3.97 9.21
N ASP A 17 -20.50 -2.98 9.97
CA ASP A 17 -21.78 -3.06 10.67
C ASP A 17 -22.96 -3.17 9.70
N ALA A 18 -22.90 -2.49 8.55
CA ALA A 18 -23.89 -2.65 7.49
C ALA A 18 -23.81 -4.05 6.86
N ALA A 19 -22.61 -4.53 6.56
CA ALA A 19 -22.40 -5.84 5.94
C ALA A 19 -22.82 -7.02 6.85
N PHE A 20 -22.61 -6.92 8.16
CA PHE A 20 -23.08 -7.92 9.12
C PHE A 20 -24.61 -7.97 9.24
N LYS A 21 -25.31 -6.87 8.91
CA LYS A 21 -26.77 -6.82 8.92
C LYS A 21 -27.41 -7.33 7.63
N ASP A 22 -26.65 -7.43 6.54
CA ASP A 22 -27.13 -7.98 5.26
C ASP A 22 -26.86 -9.50 5.19
N PRO A 23 -27.90 -10.36 5.19
CA PRO A 23 -27.73 -11.82 5.11
C PRO A 23 -27.00 -12.30 3.84
N ASN A 24 -27.04 -11.51 2.76
CA ASN A 24 -26.33 -11.85 1.52
C ASN A 24 -24.82 -11.68 1.65
N LEU A 25 -24.36 -10.78 2.52
CA LEU A 25 -22.95 -10.51 2.78
C LEU A 25 -22.44 -11.23 4.02
N ALA A 26 -23.23 -11.19 5.11
CA ALA A 26 -22.86 -11.73 6.42
C ALA A 26 -22.44 -13.20 6.39
N LYS A 27 -23.00 -14.00 5.48
CA LYS A 27 -22.63 -15.42 5.27
C LYS A 27 -21.16 -15.65 4.89
N PHE A 28 -20.47 -14.61 4.40
CA PHE A 28 -19.05 -14.66 4.05
C PHE A 28 -18.14 -14.07 5.15
N LEU A 29 -18.71 -13.49 6.22
CA LEU A 29 -17.95 -12.74 7.22
C LEU A 29 -17.86 -13.50 8.54
N VAL A 30 -16.65 -13.89 8.93
CA VAL A 30 -16.40 -14.52 10.24
C VAL A 30 -16.23 -13.42 11.30
N LYS A 31 -17.33 -13.02 11.93
CA LYS A 31 -17.37 -11.88 12.87
C LYS A 31 -16.31 -11.96 13.97
N SER A 32 -16.09 -13.15 14.56
CA SER A 32 -15.09 -13.35 15.62
C SER A 32 -13.66 -13.07 15.17
N GLU A 33 -13.34 -13.27 13.90
CA GLU A 33 -12.02 -12.96 13.35
C GLU A 33 -11.91 -11.49 12.98
N ILE A 34 -12.94 -10.93 12.34
CA ILE A 34 -12.97 -9.52 11.92
C ILE A 34 -12.91 -8.56 13.10
N ASP A 35 -13.62 -8.87 14.20
CA ASP A 35 -13.65 -8.00 15.38
C ASP A 35 -12.26 -7.82 16.02
N LYS A 36 -11.30 -8.74 15.80
CA LYS A 36 -9.91 -8.61 16.26
C LYS A 36 -9.15 -7.47 15.57
N TYR A 37 -9.58 -7.07 14.38
CA TYR A 37 -8.90 -6.06 13.54
C TYR A 37 -9.65 -4.72 13.49
N ARG A 38 -10.83 -4.61 14.12
CA ARG A 38 -11.51 -3.32 14.27
C ARG A 38 -10.62 -2.34 15.05
N GLY A 39 -10.58 -1.09 14.59
CA GLY A 39 -9.71 -0.06 15.15
C GLY A 39 -8.25 -0.11 14.67
N GLN A 40 -7.82 -1.16 13.95
CA GLN A 40 -6.47 -1.23 13.36
C GLN A 40 -6.31 -0.23 12.19
N GLY A 41 -7.42 0.26 11.63
CA GLY A 41 -7.44 1.15 10.47
C GLY A 41 -7.43 0.36 9.18
N GLY A 42 -6.37 0.51 8.39
CA GLY A 42 -6.19 -0.21 7.13
C GLY A 42 -4.88 0.14 6.44
N VAL A 43 -4.63 -0.54 5.32
CA VAL A 43 -3.41 -0.40 4.52
C VAL A 43 -3.79 -0.05 3.10
N ARG A 44 -3.00 0.83 2.47
CA ARG A 44 -3.03 1.13 1.04
C ARG A 44 -1.60 1.16 0.53
N ILE A 45 -1.38 0.55 -0.63
CA ILE A 45 -0.10 0.58 -1.34
C ILE A 45 -0.40 1.24 -2.67
N GLU A 46 0.26 2.36 -2.96
CA GLU A 46 -0.01 3.22 -4.10
C GLU A 46 1.25 3.42 -4.94
N ASP A 47 1.10 3.25 -6.25
CA ASP A 47 2.12 3.45 -7.28
C ASP A 47 1.64 4.45 -8.34
N ASP A 48 2.54 5.29 -8.85
CA ASP A 48 2.32 6.11 -10.05
C ASP A 48 2.80 5.35 -11.29
N VAL A 49 1.90 5.10 -12.24
CA VAL A 49 2.18 4.25 -13.41
C VAL A 49 1.91 4.99 -14.71
N ILE A 50 2.94 5.03 -15.57
CA ILE A 50 2.82 5.49 -16.96
C ILE A 50 2.35 4.33 -17.83
N ILE A 51 1.30 4.55 -18.61
CA ILE A 51 0.82 3.61 -19.63
C ILE A 51 1.34 4.04 -21.01
N TRP A 52 2.08 3.12 -21.64
CA TRP A 52 2.66 3.25 -22.97
C TRP A 52 1.80 2.52 -24.02
N GLU A 53 2.11 2.67 -25.31
CA GLU A 53 1.42 1.91 -26.38
C GLU A 53 1.61 0.39 -26.19
N LYS A 54 2.78 -0.02 -25.68
CA LYS A 54 3.10 -1.42 -25.35
C LYS A 54 3.66 -1.50 -23.93
N GLY A 55 2.78 -1.76 -22.97
CA GLY A 55 3.15 -1.99 -21.57
C GLY A 55 3.00 -0.75 -20.69
N ASN A 56 3.69 -0.75 -19.56
CA ASN A 56 3.65 0.29 -18.55
C ASN A 56 5.02 0.44 -17.86
N GLU A 57 5.19 1.55 -17.15
CA GLU A 57 6.35 1.85 -16.32
C GLU A 57 5.87 2.35 -14.96
N ASN A 58 6.37 1.74 -13.89
CA ASN A 58 6.11 2.18 -12.53
C ASN A 58 7.17 3.23 -12.13
N MET A 59 6.73 4.43 -11.77
CA MET A 59 7.57 5.54 -11.35
C MET A 59 7.89 5.54 -9.84
N SER A 60 7.21 4.70 -9.07
CA SER A 60 7.39 4.62 -7.62
C SER A 60 8.50 3.61 -7.26
N ASP A 61 9.62 4.14 -6.78
CA ASP A 61 10.77 3.36 -6.30
C ASP A 61 10.90 3.48 -4.77
N VAL A 62 10.12 2.66 -4.05
CA VAL A 62 10.06 2.63 -2.58
C VAL A 62 10.03 1.18 -2.07
N PRO A 63 10.44 0.91 -0.82
CA PRO A 63 10.30 -0.42 -0.21
C PRO A 63 8.86 -0.94 -0.27
N ARG A 64 8.66 -2.19 -0.72
CA ARG A 64 7.32 -2.79 -0.87
C ARG A 64 7.16 -4.09 -0.09
N THR A 65 8.17 -4.95 -0.06
CA THR A 65 8.07 -6.20 0.73
C THR A 65 8.21 -5.92 2.23
N ILE A 66 7.75 -6.87 3.06
CA ILE A 66 7.88 -6.76 4.51
C ILE A 66 9.36 -6.58 4.88
N GLU A 67 10.24 -7.39 4.29
CA GLU A 67 11.67 -7.38 4.56
C GLU A 67 12.33 -6.05 4.14
N GLU A 68 11.95 -5.52 2.98
CA GLU A 68 12.46 -4.23 2.50
C GLU A 68 12.04 -3.10 3.44
N ILE A 69 10.77 -3.08 3.86
CA ILE A 69 10.23 -2.06 4.76
C ILE A 69 10.89 -2.15 6.14
N GLU A 70 10.96 -3.34 6.73
CA GLU A 70 11.57 -3.55 8.05
C GLU A 70 13.07 -3.18 8.03
N SER A 71 13.79 -3.61 6.99
CA SER A 71 15.20 -3.26 6.79
C SER A 71 15.38 -1.74 6.63
N PHE A 72 14.56 -1.09 5.80
CA PHE A 72 14.59 0.35 5.62
C PHE A 72 14.39 1.08 6.96
N MET A 73 13.33 0.74 7.70
CA MET A 73 12.99 1.35 8.98
C MET A 73 14.06 1.13 10.06
N ALA A 74 14.69 -0.04 10.10
CA ALA A 74 15.74 -0.36 11.07
C ALA A 74 17.04 0.43 10.84
N ASN A 75 17.33 0.82 9.60
CA ASN A 75 18.60 1.45 9.22
C ASN A 75 18.70 2.95 9.51
N GLY A 76 17.60 3.61 9.91
CA GLY A 76 17.56 4.80 10.78
C GLY A 76 18.36 6.07 10.42
N LYS A 77 19.05 6.17 9.28
CA LYS A 77 19.79 7.38 8.85
C LYS A 77 19.25 7.92 7.54
N PHE A 78 18.22 8.75 7.68
CA PHE A 78 17.63 9.52 6.60
C PHE A 78 18.06 10.98 6.75
N ASP A 79 19.27 11.28 6.30
CA ASP A 79 19.71 12.66 6.08
C ASP A 79 19.53 13.04 4.60
N ASP A 80 19.60 14.33 4.32
CA ASP A 80 19.48 14.85 2.94
C ASP A 80 20.48 14.21 1.98
N CYS A 81 21.65 13.80 2.48
CA CYS A 81 22.67 13.14 1.66
C CYS A 81 22.22 11.75 1.19
N THR A 82 21.51 10.98 2.04
CA THR A 82 20.93 9.68 1.67
C THR A 82 19.85 9.83 0.59
N VAL A 83 18.98 10.83 0.73
CA VAL A 83 17.90 11.09 -0.25
C VAL A 83 18.48 11.56 -1.59
N GLN A 84 19.43 12.49 -1.57
CA GLN A 84 20.10 12.98 -2.78
C GLN A 84 20.84 11.87 -3.52
N LYS A 85 21.49 10.95 -2.79
CA LYS A 85 22.15 9.80 -3.39
C LYS A 85 21.16 8.86 -4.06
N SER A 86 20.04 8.53 -3.40
CA SER A 86 18.99 7.68 -3.98
C SER A 86 18.42 8.28 -5.27
N ILE A 87 18.16 9.59 -5.29
CA ILE A 87 17.72 10.32 -6.50
C ILE A 87 18.78 10.25 -7.59
N SER A 88 20.06 10.47 -7.25
CA SER A 88 21.15 10.45 -8.23
C SER A 88 21.37 9.06 -8.83
N ASP A 89 21.25 8.00 -8.02
CA ASP A 89 21.38 6.61 -8.47
C ASP A 89 20.21 6.21 -9.38
N HIS A 90 18.99 6.69 -9.09
CA HIS A 90 17.81 6.50 -9.94
C HIS A 90 17.98 7.21 -11.29
N LEU A 91 18.39 8.49 -11.27
CA LEU A 91 18.65 9.29 -12.49
C LEU A 91 19.81 8.75 -13.33
N ALA A 92 20.72 7.97 -12.77
CA ALA A 92 21.83 7.35 -13.50
C ALA A 92 21.45 6.01 -14.16
N LYS A 93 20.36 5.38 -13.73
CA LYS A 93 19.85 4.11 -14.29
C LYS A 93 18.91 4.31 -15.47
N HIS A 94 18.43 5.53 -15.70
CA HIS A 94 17.48 5.93 -16.74
C HIS A 94 18.01 7.11 -17.55
#